data_AF-A0AAX3MDW5-F1
#
_entry.id   AF-A0AAX3MDW5-F1
#
_cell.length_a   1.000
_cell.length_b   1.000
_cell.length_c   1.000
_cell.angle_alpha   90.00
_cell.angle_beta   90.00
_cell.angle_gamma   90.00
#
_symmetry.space_group_name_H-M   'P 1'
#
loop_
_entity.id
_entity.type
_entity.pdbx_description
1 polymer ?
#
loop_
_entity_poly.entity_id
_entity_poly.type
_entity_poly.pdbx_seq_one_letter_code
_entity_poly.pdbx_strand_id
1 'polypeptide(L)' 'MKKVCLFLLMLVFSISASSKDFKYHPKTKDELKELIENEAIYLGDIDTSTITDMSYLFIKERK' A
#
# COMPACT_ATOMS: atom_id res chain seq x y z
N MET A 1 29.90 12.52 24.74
CA MET A 1 30.23 12.19 23.34
C MET A 1 29.39 11.03 22.77
N LYS A 2 29.21 9.90 23.49
CA LYS A 2 28.42 8.75 22.99
C LYS A 2 26.93 9.03 22.72
N LYS A 3 26.28 9.89 23.55
CA LYS A 3 24.87 10.26 23.39
C LYS A 3 24.59 11.10 22.14
N VAL A 4 25.51 12.01 21.78
CA VAL A 4 25.40 12.85 20.56
C VAL A 4 25.45 11.97 19.30
N CYS A 5 26.30 10.95 19.31
CA CYS A 5 26.38 9.97 18.22
C CYS A 5 25.09 9.14 18.08
N LEU A 6 24.47 8.77 19.20
CA LEU A 6 23.18 8.06 19.21
C LEU A 6 22.03 8.92 18.67
N PHE A 7 22.01 10.22 19.00
CA PHE A 7 21.05 11.18 18.44
C PHE A 7 21.21 11.35 16.92
N LEU A 8 22.44 11.44 16.42
CA LEU A 8 22.74 11.49 14.99
C LEU A 8 22.29 10.21 14.25
N LEU A 9 22.37 9.05 14.91
CA LEU A 9 21.98 7.76 14.34
C LEU A 9 20.46 7.57 14.26
N MET A 10 19.68 8.19 15.16
CA MET A 10 18.22 8.20 15.09
C MET A 10 17.69 9.12 13.98
N LEU A 11 18.39 10.24 13.73
CA LEU A 11 17.99 11.25 12.76
C LEU A 11 18.07 10.73 11.31
N VAL A 12 19.05 9.88 11.01
CA VAL A 12 19.16 9.19 9.71
C VAL A 12 18.08 8.12 9.51
N PHE A 13 17.56 7.50 10.58
CA PHE A 13 16.48 6.50 10.49
C PHE A 13 15.12 7.13 10.19
N SER A 14 14.86 8.35 10.69
CA SER A 14 13.59 9.06 10.46
C SER A 14 13.41 9.52 9.01
N ILE A 15 14.51 9.75 8.28
CA ILE A 15 14.45 10.24 6.90
C ILE A 15 14.10 9.10 5.91
N SER A 16 14.25 7.83 6.29
CA SER A 16 14.01 6.67 5.41
C SER A 16 12.54 6.24 5.28
N ALA A 17 11.59 6.96 5.89
CA ALA A 17 10.17 6.70 5.71
C ALA A 17 9.72 7.16 4.30
N SER A 18 9.97 6.32 3.30
CA SER A 18 9.44 6.50 1.95
C SER A 18 7.92 6.30 1.98
N SER A 19 7.16 7.39 2.11
CA SER A 19 5.71 7.36 1.90
C SER A 19 5.48 6.99 0.43
N LYS A 20 4.98 5.77 0.20
CA LYS A 20 4.45 5.42 -1.12
C LYS A 20 3.15 6.20 -1.28
N ASP A 21 3.13 7.13 -2.22
CA ASP A 21 1.94 7.88 -2.56
C ASP A 21 1.06 6.99 -3.45
N PHE A 22 0.05 6.37 -2.85
CA PHE A 22 -0.96 5.63 -3.59
C PHE A 22 -1.94 6.61 -4.25
N LYS A 23 -2.41 6.27 -5.45
CA LYS A 23 -3.36 7.08 -6.22
C LYS A 23 -4.81 6.72 -5.89
N TYR A 24 -5.07 5.45 -5.57
CA TYR A 24 -6.41 4.94 -5.29
C TYR A 24 -6.50 4.43 -3.86
N HIS A 25 -7.61 4.72 -3.18
CA HIS A 25 -7.81 4.37 -1.77
C HIS A 25 -9.21 3.78 -1.54
N PRO A 26 -9.50 2.58 -2.09
CA PRO A 26 -10.81 1.94 -1.96
C PRO A 26 -11.21 1.78 -0.49
N LYS A 27 -12.47 2.06 -0.18
CA LYS A 27 -13.06 1.89 1.15
C LYS A 27 -13.81 0.58 1.29
N THR A 28 -14.18 -0.02 0.16
CA THR A 28 -14.93 -1.27 0.11
C THR A 28 -14.26 -2.29 -0.80
N LYS A 29 -14.59 -3.56 -0.59
CA LYS A 29 -14.10 -4.66 -1.44
C LYS A 29 -14.60 -4.53 -2.88
N ASP A 30 -15.80 -4.00 -3.08
CA ASP A 30 -16.38 -3.85 -4.41
C ASP A 30 -15.72 -2.70 -5.19
N GLU A 31 -15.40 -1.57 -4.54
CA GLU A 31 -14.54 -0.54 -5.14
C GLU A 31 -13.16 -1.11 -5.54
N LEU A 32 -12.57 -1.94 -4.68
CA LEU A 32 -11.31 -2.61 -5.01
C LEU A 32 -11.47 -3.52 -6.24
N LYS A 33 -12.58 -4.26 -6.37
CA LYS A 33 -12.86 -5.09 -7.55
C LYS A 33 -12.94 -4.25 -8.84
N GLU A 34 -13.66 -3.12 -8.80
CA GLU A 34 -13.75 -2.22 -9.95
C GLU A 34 -12.37 -1.70 -10.38
N LEU A 35 -11.50 -1.41 -9.42
CA LEU A 35 -10.13 -0.95 -9.70
C LEU A 35 -9.23 -2.05 -10.28
N ILE A 36 -9.31 -3.29 -9.79
CA ILE A 36 -8.48 -4.40 -10.28
C ILE A 36 -8.94 -4.92 -11.65
N GLU A 37 -10.23 -4.78 -11.98
CA GLU A 37 -10.79 -5.15 -13.30
C GLU A 37 -10.39 -4.14 -14.40
N ASN A 38 -9.97 -2.94 -14.02
CA ASN A 38 -9.49 -1.93 -14.94
C ASN A 38 -8.01 -2.13 -15.27
N GLU A 39 -7.73 -2.77 -16.41
CA GLU A 39 -6.36 -3.07 -16.88
C GLU A 39 -5.48 -1.82 -17.14
N ALA A 40 -6.07 -0.61 -17.22
CA ALA A 40 -5.32 0.63 -17.35
C ALA A 40 -4.76 1.15 -16.01
N ILE A 41 -5.19 0.58 -14.87
CA ILE A 41 -4.74 0.96 -13.54
C ILE A 41 -3.56 0.08 -13.13
N TYR A 42 -2.44 0.72 -12.77
CA TYR A 42 -1.32 0.00 -12.18
C TYR A 42 -1.68 -0.42 -10.74
N LEU A 43 -1.70 -1.73 -10.48
CA LEU A 43 -2.10 -2.26 -9.16
C LEU A 43 -1.22 -1.75 -8.00
N GLY A 44 0.03 -1.38 -8.29
CA GLY A 44 0.95 -0.79 -7.29
C GLY A 44 0.51 0.59 -6.77
N ASP A 45 -0.37 1.28 -7.49
CA ASP A 45 -0.91 2.59 -7.09
C ASP A 45 -2.17 2.49 -6.22
N ILE A 46 -2.62 1.27 -5.86
CA ILE A 46 -3.82 1.05 -5.05
C ILE A 46 -3.42 0.82 -3.60
N ASP A 47 -3.85 1.71 -2.70
CA ASP A 47 -3.75 1.51 -1.26
C ASP A 47 -4.81 0.49 -0.82
N THR A 48 -4.33 -0.69 -0.44
CA THR A 48 -5.17 -1.78 0.06
C THR A 48 -5.18 -1.88 1.58
N SER A 49 -4.55 -0.94 2.29
CA SER A 49 -4.33 -1.01 3.74
C SER A 49 -5.61 -1.12 4.58
N THR A 50 -6.73 -0.55 4.09
CA THR A 50 -8.02 -0.59 4.77
C THR A 50 -8.88 -1.80 4.42
N ILE A 51 -8.49 -2.62 3.44
CA ILE A 51 -9.24 -3.81 3.03
C ILE A 51 -8.58 -5.03 3.68
N THR A 52 -9.34 -5.76 4.51
CA THR A 52 -8.84 -6.97 5.18
C THR A 52 -9.28 -8.25 4.47
N ASP A 53 -10.44 -8.23 3.82
CA ASP A 53 -10.97 -9.37 3.07
C ASP A 53 -10.55 -9.31 1.59
N MET A 54 -9.45 -9.99 1.27
CA MET A 54 -8.91 -10.16 -0.09
C MET A 54 -9.39 -11.45 -0.77
N SER A 55 -10.33 -12.18 -0.18
CA SER A 55 -10.79 -13.45 -0.73
C SER A 55 -11.46 -13.24 -2.10
N TYR A 56 -11.23 -14.18 -3.03
CA TYR A 56 -11.86 -14.22 -4.35
C TYR A 56 -11.56 -13.03 -5.30
N LEU A 57 -10.66 -12.10 -4.97
CA LEU A 57 -10.32 -10.97 -5.87
C LEU A 57 -9.71 -11.40 -7.21
N PHE A 58 -8.99 -12.54 -7.24
CA PHE A 58 -8.31 -13.05 -8.43
C PHE A 58 -8.73 -14.48 -8.78
N ILE A 59 -9.88 -14.92 -8.26
CA ILE A 59 -10.38 -16.26 -8.59
C ILE A 59 -10.97 -16.21 -9.99
N LYS A 60 -10.34 -16.96 -10.90
CA LYS A 60 -10.87 -17.21 -12.23
C LYS A 60 -12.10 -18.11 -12.07
N GLU A 61 -13.29 -17.57 -12.32
CA GLU A 61 -14.52 -18.36 -12.48
C GLU A 61 -14.23 -19.49 -13.48
N ARG A 62 -14.07 -20.71 -12.97
CA ARG A 62 -13.96 -21.90 -13.81
C ARG A 62 -15.37 -22.18 -14.32
N LYS A 63 -15.72 -21.63 -15.50
CA LYS A 63 -16.81 -22.17 -16.31
C LYS A 63 -16.43 -23.56 -16.82
#